data_AF-A0A672IAL6-F1
#
_entry.id   AF-A0A672IAL6-F1
#
_cell.length_a   1.000
_cell.length_b   1.000
_cell.length_c   1.000
_cell.angle_alpha   90.00
_cell.angle_beta   90.00
_cell.angle_gamma   90.00
#
_symmetry.space_group_name_H-M   'P 1'
#
loop_
_entity.id
_entity.type
_entity.pdbx_description
1 polymer ?
#
loop_
_entity_poly.entity_id
_entity_poly.type
_entity_poly.pdbx_seq_one_letter_code
_entity_poly.pdbx_strand_id
1 'polypeptide(L)'
;MPRARGHRRAQALRRRTAQPQDWRRGTGFRHRVRRWPTSNLTGKPCKLVTPAWDGQKKMVFVVGASHLRAIVDGYVAVPEGDLRFSFLSVPGAVGSQLRTELLHADLPWTPDAVCVCAPSNDLVSRTVDKAALDFCALLTTACSSCPKVFVLDFPPRLNIELGLQELLRQEYRRVCPHSAGVPYVPVAEHFPLHRLQLWCPDSVHLSDSDGMTVLVQLLWDAASQQLAPSSAPATGASPGATACRGRSQAGGDWTRPRAPSLRPLGVERGWTGRQGKVFLCAALPVRPSAIPSNPVWFSGAMLDAMEKVSPSSGSDGGPAVPPAGQVTFTLIPC
;
A
#
# COMPACT_ATOMS: atom_id res chain seq x y z
N MET A 1 30.43 -2.09 -27.72
CA MET A 1 28.95 -2.03 -27.62
C MET A 1 28.30 -2.82 -28.76
N PRO A 2 27.87 -4.07 -28.55
CA PRO A 2 26.67 -4.54 -29.27
C PRO A 2 25.83 -5.56 -28.45
N ARG A 3 24.48 -5.47 -28.42
CA ARG A 3 23.56 -6.61 -28.14
C ARG A 3 22.05 -6.37 -28.28
N ALA A 4 21.60 -5.24 -28.83
CA ALA A 4 20.16 -4.93 -28.90
C ALA A 4 19.35 -5.81 -29.89
N ARG A 5 19.97 -6.31 -30.97
CA ARG A 5 19.26 -7.11 -32.02
C ARG A 5 18.93 -8.54 -31.57
N GLY A 6 19.83 -9.18 -30.81
CA GLY A 6 19.62 -10.55 -30.32
C GLY A 6 18.49 -10.63 -29.29
N HIS A 7 18.39 -9.62 -28.42
CA HIS A 7 17.35 -9.55 -27.39
C HIS A 7 15.93 -9.47 -27.99
N ARG A 8 15.73 -8.66 -29.04
CA ARG A 8 14.41 -8.57 -29.71
C ARG A 8 14.02 -9.87 -30.39
N ARG A 9 14.97 -10.57 -31.03
CA ARG A 9 14.70 -11.88 -31.67
C ARG A 9 14.37 -12.95 -30.64
N ALA A 10 15.06 -12.97 -29.51
CA ALA A 10 14.76 -13.88 -28.40
C ALA A 10 13.38 -13.61 -27.78
N GLN A 11 13.00 -12.34 -27.61
CA GLN A 11 11.65 -11.98 -27.15
C GLN A 11 10.56 -12.36 -28.17
N ALA A 12 10.79 -12.15 -29.47
CA ALA A 12 9.86 -12.52 -30.52
C ALA A 12 9.67 -14.05 -30.61
N LEU A 13 10.75 -14.82 -30.42
CA LEU A 13 10.69 -16.29 -30.39
C LEU A 13 9.92 -16.78 -29.15
N ARG A 14 10.19 -16.21 -27.97
CA ARG A 14 9.42 -16.51 -26.74
C ARG A 14 7.93 -16.23 -26.89
N ARG A 15 7.54 -15.15 -27.58
CA ARG A 15 6.12 -14.85 -27.88
C ARG A 15 5.48 -15.83 -28.86
N ARG A 16 6.27 -16.43 -29.76
CA ARG A 16 5.79 -17.44 -30.73
C ARG A 16 5.69 -18.84 -30.13
N THR A 17 6.55 -19.17 -29.16
CA THR A 17 6.57 -20.48 -28.49
C THR A 17 5.76 -20.53 -27.20
N ALA A 18 5.28 -19.38 -26.69
CA ALA A 18 4.30 -19.38 -25.63
C ALA A 18 3.02 -20.04 -26.17
N GLN A 19 2.61 -21.15 -25.56
CA GLN A 19 1.29 -21.72 -25.82
C GLN A 19 0.23 -20.62 -25.67
N PRO A 20 -0.80 -20.59 -26.51
CA PRO A 20 -1.94 -19.72 -26.30
C PRO A 20 -2.56 -20.07 -24.95
N GLN A 21 -2.19 -19.25 -23.98
CA GLN A 21 -2.94 -18.96 -22.81
C GLN A 21 -4.46 -18.89 -23.06
N ASP A 22 -5.30 -19.85 -22.67
CA ASP A 22 -6.76 -19.70 -22.83
C ASP A 22 -7.28 -18.67 -21.81
N TRP A 23 -7.27 -17.39 -22.18
CA TRP A 23 -7.77 -16.33 -21.32
C TRP A 23 -9.27 -16.52 -21.15
N ARG A 24 -9.69 -16.69 -19.91
CA ARG A 24 -11.11 -16.64 -19.58
C ARG A 24 -11.65 -15.26 -19.94
N ARG A 25 -12.73 -15.23 -20.69
CA ARG A 25 -13.42 -14.00 -21.07
C ARG A 25 -14.59 -13.77 -20.11
N GLY A 26 -14.67 -12.57 -19.54
CA GLY A 26 -15.84 -12.19 -18.76
C GLY A 26 -17.10 -12.16 -19.62
N THR A 27 -18.26 -12.39 -19.00
CA THR A 27 -19.57 -12.42 -19.67
C THR A 27 -20.50 -11.30 -19.21
N GLY A 28 -20.10 -10.53 -18.19
CA GLY A 28 -20.90 -9.45 -17.64
C GLY A 28 -20.88 -8.19 -18.51
N PHE A 29 -21.77 -7.26 -18.18
CA PHE A 29 -21.96 -6.02 -18.92
C PHE A 29 -21.05 -4.88 -18.40
N ARG A 30 -20.63 -4.02 -19.32
CA ARG A 30 -19.95 -2.75 -19.03
C ARG A 30 -20.68 -1.60 -19.71
N HIS A 31 -20.99 -0.55 -18.94
CA HIS A 31 -21.47 0.70 -19.50
C HIS A 31 -20.47 1.29 -20.50
N ARG A 32 -21.00 2.07 -21.43
CA ARG A 32 -20.15 2.85 -22.34
C ARG A 32 -19.42 3.93 -21.55
N VAL A 33 -18.10 3.88 -21.61
CA VAL A 33 -17.19 4.82 -20.94
C VAL A 33 -17.53 6.27 -21.33
N ARG A 34 -17.88 7.10 -20.34
CA ARG A 34 -18.07 8.54 -20.56
C ARG A 34 -16.73 9.25 -20.75
N ARG A 35 -16.73 10.30 -21.59
CA ARG A 35 -15.53 11.12 -21.75
C ARG A 35 -15.35 12.00 -20.50
N TRP A 36 -14.17 11.95 -19.90
CA TRP A 36 -13.79 12.81 -18.78
C TRP A 36 -12.70 13.78 -19.22
N PRO A 37 -12.51 14.90 -18.51
CA PRO A 37 -11.34 15.75 -18.68
C PRO A 37 -10.05 14.95 -18.46
N THR A 38 -9.00 15.37 -19.16
CA THR A 38 -7.64 14.86 -18.95
C THR A 38 -6.96 15.71 -17.89
N SER A 39 -6.36 15.08 -16.89
CA SER A 39 -5.55 15.76 -15.89
C SER A 39 -4.26 16.29 -16.52
N ASN A 40 -3.93 17.55 -16.21
CA ASN A 40 -2.66 18.16 -16.59
C ASN A 40 -1.47 17.59 -15.80
N LEU A 41 -1.73 16.90 -14.68
CA LEU A 41 -0.70 16.35 -13.80
C LEU A 41 -0.15 15.01 -14.33
N THR A 42 -1.05 14.15 -14.81
CA THR A 42 -0.69 12.78 -15.22
C THR A 42 -0.97 12.48 -16.69
N GLY A 43 -1.65 13.37 -17.41
CA GLY A 43 -2.11 13.13 -18.77
C GLY A 43 -3.17 12.03 -18.88
N LYS A 44 -3.77 11.60 -17.76
CA LYS A 44 -4.82 10.57 -17.71
C LYS A 44 -6.19 11.21 -17.60
N PRO A 45 -7.27 10.55 -18.08
CA PRO A 45 -8.61 10.90 -17.66
C PRO A 45 -8.68 10.91 -16.14
N CYS A 46 -9.28 11.93 -15.55
CA CYS A 46 -9.39 12.08 -14.10
C CYS A 46 -10.75 12.67 -13.77
N LYS A 47 -11.39 12.16 -12.72
CA LYS A 47 -12.63 12.71 -12.20
C LYS A 47 -12.65 12.59 -10.69
N LEU A 48 -12.81 13.73 -10.05
CA LEU A 48 -13.07 13.89 -8.62
C LEU A 48 -14.57 14.16 -8.43
N VAL A 49 -15.23 13.37 -7.58
CA VAL A 49 -16.64 13.56 -7.21
C VAL A 49 -16.71 13.83 -5.72
N THR A 50 -17.07 15.06 -5.38
CA THR A 50 -17.19 15.57 -4.00
C THR A 50 -18.66 15.86 -3.70
N PRO A 51 -19.41 14.90 -3.12
CA PRO A 51 -20.79 15.19 -2.75
C PRO A 51 -20.85 16.27 -1.67
N ALA A 52 -21.94 17.02 -1.65
CA ALA A 52 -22.21 17.98 -0.59
C ALA A 52 -22.23 17.27 0.77
N TRP A 53 -21.58 17.89 1.76
CA TRP A 53 -21.52 17.40 3.12
C TRP A 53 -22.48 18.18 4.01
N ASP A 54 -23.34 17.45 4.70
CA ASP A 54 -24.38 17.98 5.60
C ASP A 54 -23.97 17.94 7.09
N GLY A 55 -22.73 17.50 7.38
CA GLY A 55 -22.23 17.36 8.75
C GLY A 55 -22.74 16.14 9.52
N GLN A 56 -23.71 15.39 8.98
CA GLN A 56 -24.33 14.26 9.67
C GLN A 56 -23.64 12.93 9.35
N LYS A 57 -23.23 12.75 8.10
CA LYS A 57 -22.62 11.52 7.62
C LYS A 57 -21.11 11.54 7.72
N LYS A 58 -20.53 10.35 7.95
CA LYS A 58 -19.08 10.15 7.90
C LYS A 58 -18.59 10.12 6.46
N MET A 59 -17.57 10.90 6.18
CA MET A 59 -17.04 11.07 4.83
C MET A 59 -15.86 10.13 4.57
N VAL A 60 -16.02 9.23 3.59
CA VAL A 60 -14.96 8.33 3.12
C VAL A 60 -14.47 8.81 1.77
N PHE A 61 -13.18 9.09 1.64
CA PHE A 61 -12.57 9.46 0.37
C PHE A 61 -11.86 8.26 -0.27
N VAL A 62 -12.30 7.85 -1.45
CA VAL A 62 -11.82 6.66 -2.16
C VAL A 62 -10.96 7.06 -3.34
N VAL A 63 -9.72 6.57 -3.36
CA VAL A 63 -8.73 6.85 -4.40
C VAL A 63 -8.47 5.58 -5.18
N GLY A 64 -8.64 5.61 -6.50
CA GLY A 64 -8.43 4.43 -7.32
C GLY A 64 -8.41 4.70 -8.81
N ALA A 65 -8.29 3.61 -9.58
CA ALA A 65 -8.18 3.68 -11.03
C ALA A 65 -9.54 3.47 -11.72
N SER A 66 -9.59 2.59 -12.73
CA SER A 66 -10.73 2.46 -13.62
C SER A 66 -11.91 1.67 -13.05
N HIS A 67 -11.73 0.85 -12.01
CA HIS A 67 -12.84 0.15 -11.35
C HIS A 67 -13.83 1.11 -10.70
N LEU A 68 -13.38 2.30 -10.26
CA LEU A 68 -14.28 3.32 -9.69
C LEU A 68 -15.18 4.00 -10.72
N ARG A 69 -14.95 3.79 -12.03
CA ARG A 69 -15.69 4.51 -13.08
C ARG A 69 -17.19 4.29 -13.03
N ALA A 70 -17.63 3.06 -12.82
CA ALA A 70 -19.06 2.73 -12.85
C ALA A 70 -19.81 3.47 -11.73
N ILE A 71 -19.16 3.65 -10.58
CA ILE A 71 -19.67 4.42 -9.44
C ILE A 71 -19.66 5.91 -9.78
N VAL A 72 -18.51 6.43 -10.23
CA VAL A 72 -18.30 7.85 -10.53
C VAL A 72 -19.18 8.38 -11.67
N ASP A 73 -19.53 7.52 -12.64
CA ASP A 73 -20.45 7.85 -13.73
C ASP A 73 -21.93 7.59 -13.38
N GLY A 74 -22.22 7.09 -12.18
CA GLY A 74 -23.58 6.89 -11.66
C GLY A 74 -24.30 5.66 -12.18
N TYR A 75 -23.59 4.68 -12.75
CA TYR A 75 -24.17 3.42 -13.23
C TYR A 75 -24.30 2.39 -12.11
N VAL A 76 -23.44 2.45 -11.11
CA VAL A 76 -23.47 1.59 -9.93
C VAL A 76 -23.71 2.47 -8.71
N ALA A 77 -24.83 2.23 -8.03
CA ALA A 77 -25.17 2.96 -6.82
C ALA A 77 -24.29 2.50 -5.65
N VAL A 78 -23.89 3.46 -4.83
CA VAL A 78 -23.32 3.17 -3.50
C VAL A 78 -24.49 3.14 -2.52
N PRO A 79 -24.56 2.17 -1.60
CA PRO A 79 -25.59 2.12 -0.57
C PRO A 79 -25.72 3.45 0.17
N GLU A 80 -26.95 3.77 0.57
CA GLU A 80 -27.21 4.89 1.46
C GLU A 80 -27.17 4.41 2.91
N GLY A 81 -26.55 5.20 3.78
CA GLY A 81 -26.51 4.96 5.21
C GLY A 81 -25.84 6.11 5.95
N ASP A 82 -25.11 5.77 7.01
CA ASP A 82 -24.31 6.68 7.84
C ASP A 82 -23.00 7.12 7.19
N LEU A 83 -22.52 6.36 6.20
CA LEU A 83 -21.37 6.71 5.37
C LEU A 83 -21.78 7.47 4.12
N ARG A 84 -20.89 8.35 3.67
CA ARG A 84 -20.97 9.03 2.38
C ARG A 84 -19.60 9.02 1.71
N PHE A 85 -19.59 8.70 0.41
CA PHE A 85 -18.36 8.46 -0.33
C PHE A 85 -18.04 9.58 -1.32
N SER A 86 -16.79 10.02 -1.32
CA SER A 86 -16.16 10.84 -2.35
C SER A 86 -15.18 9.98 -3.13
N PHE A 87 -15.01 10.26 -4.41
CA PHE A 87 -14.21 9.40 -5.30
C PHE A 87 -13.24 10.22 -6.13
N LEU A 88 -11.97 9.82 -6.11
CA LEU A 88 -10.96 10.20 -7.09
C LEU A 88 -10.68 8.99 -7.98
N SER A 89 -11.16 9.04 -9.22
CA SER A 89 -10.95 7.98 -10.21
C SER A 89 -10.01 8.44 -11.32
N VAL A 90 -8.93 7.68 -11.50
CA VAL A 90 -7.89 7.95 -12.51
C VAL A 90 -7.69 6.70 -13.38
N PRO A 91 -8.53 6.48 -14.41
CA PRO A 91 -8.49 5.27 -15.23
C PRO A 91 -7.12 5.01 -15.86
N GLY A 92 -6.62 3.77 -15.66
CA GLY A 92 -5.32 3.37 -16.18
C GLY A 92 -4.11 3.92 -15.41
N ALA A 93 -4.33 4.54 -14.24
CA ALA A 93 -3.25 5.00 -13.37
C ALA A 93 -2.57 3.87 -12.62
N VAL A 94 -1.26 4.03 -12.45
CA VAL A 94 -0.37 3.27 -11.54
C VAL A 94 -0.23 3.97 -10.19
N GLY A 95 0.40 3.34 -9.19
CA GLY A 95 0.52 3.90 -7.84
C GLY A 95 1.08 5.32 -7.77
N SER A 96 2.16 5.63 -8.52
CA SER A 96 2.74 6.99 -8.55
C SER A 96 1.85 8.04 -9.20
N GLN A 97 1.01 7.66 -10.17
CA GLN A 97 0.05 8.57 -10.78
C GLN A 97 -1.12 8.85 -9.84
N LEU A 98 -1.64 7.81 -9.18
CA LEU A 98 -2.65 7.99 -8.12
C LEU A 98 -2.13 8.89 -7.01
N ARG A 99 -0.86 8.73 -6.61
CA ARG A 99 -0.21 9.60 -5.63
C ARG A 99 -0.19 11.06 -6.07
N THR A 100 0.18 11.30 -7.33
CA THR A 100 0.26 12.65 -7.90
C THR A 100 -1.11 13.33 -7.89
N GLU A 101 -2.16 12.62 -8.31
CA GLU A 101 -3.53 13.15 -8.28
C GLU A 101 -4.04 13.36 -6.86
N LEU A 102 -3.74 12.43 -5.94
CA LEU A 102 -4.10 12.55 -4.52
C LEU A 102 -3.47 13.79 -3.87
N LEU A 103 -2.19 14.06 -4.14
CA LEU A 103 -1.49 15.26 -3.62
C LEU A 103 -2.16 16.57 -4.02
N HIS A 104 -2.88 16.59 -5.14
CA HIS A 104 -3.51 17.79 -5.70
C HIS A 104 -5.04 17.70 -5.66
N ALA A 105 -5.61 16.72 -4.95
CA ALA A 105 -7.04 16.58 -4.81
C ALA A 105 -7.58 17.70 -3.93
N ASP A 106 -8.44 18.54 -4.50
CA ASP A 106 -9.08 19.64 -3.79
C ASP A 106 -10.42 19.18 -3.21
N LEU A 107 -10.39 18.74 -1.95
CA LEU A 107 -11.58 18.34 -1.21
C LEU A 107 -12.13 19.55 -0.43
N PRO A 108 -13.45 19.82 -0.48
CA PRO A 108 -14.05 20.93 0.26
C PRO A 108 -14.17 20.65 1.78
N TRP A 109 -13.78 19.45 2.23
CA TRP A 109 -13.86 18.99 3.62
C TRP A 109 -12.77 17.95 3.89
N THR A 110 -12.49 17.70 5.18
CA THR A 110 -11.53 16.67 5.60
C THR A 110 -12.23 15.31 5.73
N PRO A 111 -11.77 14.25 5.05
CA PRO A 111 -12.36 12.91 5.19
C PRO A 111 -12.18 12.35 6.61
N ASP A 112 -13.19 11.62 7.08
CA ASP A 112 -13.09 10.78 8.29
C ASP A 112 -12.20 9.54 8.04
N ALA A 113 -12.15 9.06 6.80
CA ALA A 113 -11.22 8.01 6.36
C ALA A 113 -10.86 8.14 4.88
N VAL A 114 -9.65 7.68 4.51
CA VAL A 114 -9.21 7.51 3.13
C VAL A 114 -9.08 6.03 2.79
N CYS A 115 -9.77 5.59 1.74
CA CYS A 115 -9.62 4.27 1.16
C CYS A 115 -8.74 4.36 -0.09
N VAL A 116 -7.63 3.62 -0.12
CA VAL A 116 -6.81 3.48 -1.32
C VAL A 116 -7.11 2.13 -1.97
N CYS A 117 -7.66 2.13 -3.18
CA CYS A 117 -7.78 0.91 -3.97
C CYS A 117 -6.40 0.53 -4.52
N ALA A 118 -5.95 -0.69 -4.24
CA ALA A 118 -4.66 -1.18 -4.69
C ALA A 118 -4.54 -1.10 -6.24
N PRO A 119 -3.45 -0.51 -6.79
CA PRO A 119 -3.38 -0.18 -8.21
C PRO A 119 -3.01 -1.38 -9.11
N SER A 120 -4.02 -2.15 -9.53
CA SER A 120 -3.79 -3.32 -10.41
C SER A 120 -3.19 -3.02 -11.80
N ASN A 121 -3.13 -1.75 -12.23
CA ASN A 121 -2.44 -1.40 -13.49
C ASN A 121 -0.90 -1.55 -13.38
N ASP A 122 -0.36 -1.67 -12.18
CA ASP A 122 1.05 -1.98 -11.98
C ASP A 122 1.42 -3.34 -12.58
N LEU A 123 0.48 -4.31 -12.61
CA LEU A 123 0.66 -5.65 -13.20
C LEU A 123 1.12 -5.63 -14.67
N VAL A 124 0.79 -4.58 -15.41
CA VAL A 124 1.06 -4.52 -16.86
C VAL A 124 2.17 -3.55 -17.23
N SER A 125 2.63 -2.72 -16.30
CA SER A 125 3.49 -1.57 -16.61
C SER A 125 4.71 -1.42 -15.72
N ARG A 126 4.82 -2.23 -14.66
CA ARG A 126 5.88 -2.13 -13.66
C ARG A 126 6.43 -3.51 -13.29
N THR A 127 7.64 -3.51 -12.75
CA THR A 127 8.10 -4.62 -11.92
C THR A 127 7.40 -4.57 -10.57
N VAL A 128 7.28 -5.73 -9.92
CA VAL A 128 6.67 -5.86 -8.59
C VAL A 128 7.36 -4.95 -7.56
N ASP A 129 8.71 -4.92 -7.53
CA ASP A 129 9.46 -4.05 -6.62
C ASP A 129 9.16 -2.56 -6.82
N LYS A 130 9.08 -2.12 -8.09
CA LYS A 130 8.82 -0.72 -8.39
C LYS A 130 7.38 -0.34 -8.07
N ALA A 131 6.43 -1.26 -8.26
CA ALA A 131 5.05 -1.09 -7.84
C ALA A 131 4.95 -0.97 -6.31
N ALA A 132 5.67 -1.80 -5.56
CA ALA A 132 5.71 -1.75 -4.10
C ALA A 132 6.24 -0.40 -3.56
N LEU A 133 7.32 0.11 -4.15
CA LEU A 133 7.89 1.42 -3.79
C LEU A 133 6.92 2.57 -4.06
N ASP A 134 6.30 2.57 -5.25
CA ASP A 134 5.34 3.60 -5.63
C ASP A 134 4.07 3.52 -4.77
N PHE A 135 3.63 2.32 -4.40
CA PHE A 135 2.50 2.09 -3.51
C PHE A 135 2.79 2.55 -2.09
N CYS A 136 3.99 2.28 -1.56
CA CYS A 136 4.44 2.82 -0.27
C CYS A 136 4.33 4.34 -0.24
N ALA A 137 4.85 5.02 -1.27
CA ALA A 137 4.79 6.47 -1.36
C ALA A 137 3.35 7.01 -1.48
N LEU A 138 2.45 6.27 -2.15
CA LEU A 138 1.02 6.58 -2.20
C LEU A 138 0.39 6.49 -0.80
N LEU A 139 0.65 5.42 -0.04
CA LEU A 139 0.14 5.28 1.32
C LEU A 139 0.69 6.34 2.27
N THR A 140 1.99 6.64 2.22
CA THR A 140 2.58 7.73 3.01
C THR A 140 1.89 9.07 2.74
N THR A 141 1.54 9.32 1.47
CA THR A 141 0.80 10.53 1.08
C THR A 141 -0.61 10.53 1.69
N ALA A 142 -1.34 9.41 1.58
CA ALA A 142 -2.66 9.27 2.17
C ALA A 142 -2.64 9.47 3.70
N CYS A 143 -1.70 8.83 4.41
CA CYS A 143 -1.55 8.94 5.87
C CYS A 143 -1.16 10.36 6.31
N SER A 144 -0.52 11.15 5.45
CA SER A 144 -0.22 12.55 5.73
C SER A 144 -1.46 13.45 5.64
N SER A 145 -2.49 13.03 4.89
CA SER A 145 -3.72 13.79 4.66
C SER A 145 -4.89 13.41 5.58
N CYS A 146 -4.88 12.19 6.15
CA CYS A 146 -5.95 11.68 6.99
C CYS A 146 -5.41 10.69 8.02
N PRO A 147 -5.85 10.74 9.29
CA PRO A 147 -5.38 9.81 10.32
C PRO A 147 -5.88 8.37 10.13
N LYS A 148 -7.02 8.17 9.45
CA LYS A 148 -7.59 6.85 9.18
C LYS A 148 -7.42 6.51 7.70
N VAL A 149 -6.49 5.62 7.39
CA VAL A 149 -6.24 5.13 6.04
C VAL A 149 -6.33 3.63 6.03
N PHE A 150 -6.97 3.07 5.00
CA PHE A 150 -7.00 1.63 4.76
C PHE A 150 -6.90 1.35 3.25
N VAL A 151 -6.47 0.13 2.93
CA VAL A 151 -6.35 -0.34 1.56
C VAL A 151 -7.45 -1.35 1.27
N LEU A 152 -8.12 -1.16 0.14
CA LEU A 152 -8.96 -2.18 -0.47
C LEU A 152 -8.15 -2.84 -1.60
N ASP A 153 -7.92 -4.14 -1.50
CA ASP A 153 -7.17 -4.90 -2.50
C ASP A 153 -7.85 -4.85 -3.89
N PHE A 154 -7.09 -5.15 -4.94
CA PHE A 154 -7.63 -5.17 -6.29
C PHE A 154 -8.30 -6.52 -6.62
N PRO A 155 -9.45 -6.50 -7.32
CA PRO A 155 -10.06 -7.72 -7.82
C PRO A 155 -9.11 -8.40 -8.83
N PRO A 156 -9.08 -9.75 -8.90
CA PRO A 156 -8.31 -10.47 -9.89
C PRO A 156 -8.67 -10.07 -11.33
N ARG A 157 -7.68 -10.09 -12.21
CA ARG A 157 -7.86 -9.94 -13.66
C ARG A 157 -7.84 -11.31 -14.32
N LEU A 158 -8.76 -11.55 -15.27
CA LEU A 158 -8.82 -12.81 -16.01
C LEU A 158 -7.74 -12.89 -17.11
N ASN A 159 -7.14 -11.77 -17.48
CA ASN A 159 -6.12 -11.67 -18.53
C ASN A 159 -4.66 -11.61 -18.01
N ILE A 160 -4.44 -11.84 -16.71
CA ILE A 160 -3.11 -11.86 -16.09
C ILE A 160 -2.97 -13.16 -15.29
N GLU A 161 -1.79 -13.76 -15.35
CA GLU A 161 -1.43 -14.99 -14.64
C GLU A 161 -1.55 -14.80 -13.11
N LEU A 162 -2.11 -15.79 -12.41
CA LEU A 162 -2.47 -15.65 -11.00
C LEU A 162 -1.27 -15.54 -10.08
N GLY A 163 -0.18 -16.24 -10.37
CA GLY A 163 1.06 -16.15 -9.61
C GLY A 163 1.58 -14.72 -9.59
N LEU A 164 1.66 -14.06 -10.75
CA LEU A 164 2.06 -12.65 -10.83
C LEU A 164 1.14 -11.72 -10.02
N GLN A 165 -0.17 -11.94 -10.06
CA GLN A 165 -1.11 -11.13 -9.29
C GLN A 165 -0.93 -11.33 -7.78
N GLU A 166 -0.68 -12.56 -7.33
CA GLU A 166 -0.45 -12.86 -5.92
C GLU A 166 0.88 -12.29 -5.43
N LEU A 167 1.95 -12.35 -6.23
CA LEU A 167 3.22 -11.71 -5.91
C LEU A 167 3.05 -10.19 -5.66
N LEU A 168 2.28 -9.51 -6.51
CA LEU A 168 2.02 -8.08 -6.33
C LEU A 168 1.19 -7.82 -5.05
N ARG A 169 0.16 -8.64 -4.77
CA ARG A 169 -0.64 -8.52 -3.55
C ARG A 169 0.20 -8.71 -2.29
N GLN A 170 1.08 -9.70 -2.29
CA GLN A 170 1.99 -9.97 -1.18
C GLN A 170 2.88 -8.76 -0.92
N GLU A 171 3.43 -8.15 -1.96
CA GLU A 171 4.24 -6.93 -1.81
C GLU A 171 3.44 -5.74 -1.28
N TYR A 172 2.21 -5.51 -1.77
CA TYR A 172 1.37 -4.46 -1.22
C TYR A 172 1.02 -4.69 0.25
N ARG A 173 0.66 -5.93 0.63
CA ARG A 173 0.42 -6.30 2.04
C ARG A 173 1.66 -6.07 2.89
N ARG A 174 2.84 -6.45 2.41
CA ARG A 174 4.13 -6.28 3.10
C ARG A 174 4.44 -4.80 3.37
N VAL A 175 4.08 -3.91 2.45
CA VAL A 175 4.34 -2.47 2.58
C VAL A 175 3.40 -1.80 3.60
N CYS A 176 2.16 -2.26 3.75
CA CYS A 176 1.16 -1.58 4.58
C CYS A 176 1.55 -1.36 6.06
N PRO A 177 2.14 -2.34 6.78
CA PRO A 177 2.64 -2.13 8.13
C PRO A 177 3.70 -1.01 8.23
N HIS A 178 4.54 -0.85 7.20
CA HIS A 178 5.57 0.19 7.15
C HIS A 178 4.97 1.59 6.96
N SER A 179 3.72 1.70 6.50
CA SER A 179 3.00 2.95 6.30
C SER A 179 2.10 3.30 7.49
N ALA A 180 2.62 3.21 8.71
CA ALA A 180 1.89 3.47 9.96
C ALA A 180 0.78 2.44 10.29
N GLY A 181 0.99 1.16 9.97
CA GLY A 181 0.05 0.10 10.34
C GLY A 181 -1.27 0.13 9.56
N VAL A 182 -1.26 0.64 8.32
CA VAL A 182 -2.44 0.73 7.46
C VAL A 182 -3.08 -0.65 7.27
N PRO A 183 -4.38 -0.83 7.58
CA PRO A 183 -5.08 -2.09 7.32
C PRO A 183 -5.16 -2.40 5.83
N TYR A 184 -4.89 -3.66 5.47
CA TYR A 184 -5.05 -4.17 4.10
C TYR A 184 -6.23 -5.13 4.07
N VAL A 185 -7.28 -4.79 3.32
CA VAL A 185 -8.49 -5.61 3.18
C VAL A 185 -8.35 -6.46 1.92
N PRO A 186 -8.06 -7.77 2.03
CA PRO A 186 -8.03 -8.66 0.88
C PRO A 186 -9.43 -8.80 0.30
N VAL A 187 -9.54 -8.82 -1.03
CA VAL A 187 -10.85 -8.96 -1.71
C VAL A 187 -10.90 -10.11 -2.70
N ALA A 188 -9.75 -10.71 -3.03
CA ALA A 188 -9.62 -11.63 -4.16
C ALA A 188 -10.56 -12.84 -4.06
N GLU A 189 -10.82 -13.34 -2.85
CA GLU A 189 -11.70 -14.48 -2.60
C GLU A 189 -13.18 -14.21 -2.95
N HIS A 190 -13.61 -12.96 -2.92
CA HIS A 190 -14.96 -12.56 -3.31
C HIS A 190 -15.16 -12.53 -4.83
N PHE A 191 -14.08 -12.70 -5.59
CA PHE A 191 -14.06 -12.70 -7.05
C PHE A 191 -13.51 -14.04 -7.58
N PRO A 192 -14.26 -15.13 -7.44
CA PRO A 192 -13.82 -16.44 -7.94
C PRO A 192 -13.83 -16.48 -9.47
N LEU A 193 -12.69 -16.83 -10.07
CA LEU A 193 -12.42 -16.74 -11.52
C LEU A 193 -13.30 -17.64 -12.41
N HIS A 194 -14.07 -18.56 -11.80
CA HIS A 194 -15.04 -19.38 -12.52
C HIS A 194 -16.39 -18.66 -12.71
N ARG A 195 -16.68 -17.61 -11.93
CA ARG A 195 -17.90 -16.79 -12.07
C ARG A 195 -17.71 -15.66 -13.08
N LEU A 196 -17.63 -16.02 -14.36
CA LEU A 196 -17.30 -15.08 -15.45
C LEU A 196 -18.25 -13.89 -15.58
N GLN A 197 -19.48 -13.97 -15.04
CA GLN A 197 -20.43 -12.87 -14.99
C GLN A 197 -19.95 -11.69 -14.13
N LEU A 198 -19.01 -11.91 -13.19
CA LEU A 198 -18.42 -10.86 -12.37
C LEU A 198 -17.48 -9.95 -13.17
N TRP A 199 -17.03 -10.37 -14.35
CA TRP A 199 -16.11 -9.60 -15.20
C TRP A 199 -16.78 -9.14 -16.49
N CYS A 200 -16.36 -7.97 -16.94
CA CYS A 200 -16.62 -7.48 -18.28
C CYS A 200 -15.88 -8.34 -19.32
N PRO A 201 -16.27 -8.25 -20.62
CA PRO A 201 -15.65 -9.04 -21.66
C PRO A 201 -14.23 -8.61 -22.03
N ASP A 202 -13.74 -7.52 -21.42
CA ASP A 202 -12.35 -7.08 -21.48
C ASP A 202 -11.43 -7.81 -20.48
N SER A 203 -11.98 -8.70 -19.66
CA SER A 203 -11.24 -9.54 -18.71
C SER A 203 -10.47 -8.77 -17.62
N VAL A 204 -10.71 -7.47 -17.49
CA VAL A 204 -10.03 -6.56 -16.54
C VAL A 204 -11.04 -5.93 -15.58
N HIS A 205 -12.11 -5.36 -16.12
CA HIS A 205 -13.09 -4.63 -15.32
C HIS A 205 -14.13 -5.59 -14.75
N LEU A 206 -14.62 -5.26 -13.56
CA LEU A 206 -15.78 -5.91 -13.00
C LEU A 206 -17.04 -5.49 -13.77
N SER A 207 -17.99 -6.40 -13.91
CA SER A 207 -19.30 -6.09 -14.51
C SER A 207 -20.06 -5.11 -13.65
N ASP A 208 -20.84 -4.23 -14.29
CA ASP A 208 -21.62 -3.23 -13.55
C ASP A 208 -22.73 -3.87 -12.69
N SER A 209 -23.31 -4.99 -13.15
CA SER A 209 -24.43 -5.68 -12.49
C SER A 209 -24.01 -6.53 -11.29
N ASP A 210 -22.95 -7.35 -11.45
CA ASP A 210 -22.61 -8.38 -10.47
C ASP A 210 -21.30 -8.05 -9.76
N GLY A 211 -20.22 -7.84 -10.51
CA GLY A 211 -18.89 -7.66 -9.94
C GLY A 211 -18.76 -6.35 -9.15
N MET A 212 -19.24 -5.25 -9.71
CA MET A 212 -19.18 -3.95 -9.04
C MET A 212 -20.07 -3.89 -7.80
N THR A 213 -21.20 -4.61 -7.77
CA THR A 213 -22.05 -4.75 -6.58
C THR A 213 -21.29 -5.40 -5.43
N VAL A 214 -20.50 -6.44 -5.70
CA VAL A 214 -19.62 -7.06 -4.70
C VAL A 214 -18.54 -6.07 -4.23
N LEU A 215 -17.89 -5.37 -5.16
CA LEU A 215 -16.85 -4.39 -4.80
C LEU A 215 -17.38 -3.26 -3.90
N VAL A 216 -18.57 -2.75 -4.22
CA VAL A 216 -19.22 -1.69 -3.44
C VAL A 216 -19.58 -2.18 -2.04
N GLN A 217 -20.09 -3.41 -1.91
CA GLN A 217 -20.35 -4.01 -0.60
C GLN A 217 -19.07 -4.12 0.24
N LEU A 218 -17.99 -4.63 -0.34
CA LEU A 218 -16.70 -4.76 0.36
C LEU A 218 -16.13 -3.39 0.76
N LEU A 219 -16.28 -2.38 -0.09
CA LEU A 219 -15.90 -1.02 0.22
C LEU A 219 -16.71 -0.46 1.41
N TRP A 220 -18.02 -0.68 1.42
CA TRP A 220 -18.91 -0.27 2.50
C TRP A 220 -18.54 -0.96 3.82
N ASP A 221 -18.38 -2.29 3.80
CA ASP A 221 -18.08 -3.09 4.98
C ASP A 221 -16.71 -2.72 5.56
N ALA A 222 -15.70 -2.57 4.70
CA ALA A 222 -14.37 -2.13 5.11
C ALA A 222 -14.43 -0.73 5.74
N ALA A 223 -15.08 0.24 5.10
CA ALA A 223 -15.20 1.58 5.64
C ALA A 223 -15.93 1.61 6.98
N SER A 224 -17.03 0.86 7.10
CA SER A 224 -17.81 0.73 8.33
C SER A 224 -16.96 0.19 9.48
N GLN A 225 -16.17 -0.86 9.23
CA GLN A 225 -15.26 -1.43 10.22
C GLN A 225 -14.17 -0.45 10.67
N GLN A 226 -13.60 0.32 9.74
CA GLN A 226 -12.55 1.30 10.07
C GLN A 226 -13.08 2.54 10.81
N LEU A 227 -14.35 2.88 10.58
CA LEU A 227 -15.01 4.02 11.19
C LEU A 227 -15.79 3.70 12.45
N ALA A 228 -15.99 2.41 12.75
CA ALA A 228 -16.60 1.97 14.00
C ALA A 228 -15.88 2.59 15.22
N PRO A 229 -16.63 2.97 16.28
CA PRO A 229 -16.03 3.41 17.53
C PRO A 229 -15.07 2.34 18.05
N SER A 230 -13.86 2.75 18.45
CA SER A 230 -12.91 1.82 19.04
C SER A 230 -13.52 1.25 20.31
N SER A 231 -13.83 -0.06 20.31
CA SER A 231 -14.19 -0.80 21.51
C SER A 231 -12.92 -1.07 22.32
N ALA A 232 -12.23 -0.02 22.76
CA ALA A 232 -11.20 -0.20 23.77
C ALA A 232 -11.91 -0.77 25.01
N PRO A 233 -11.46 -1.91 25.57
CA PRO A 233 -11.99 -2.36 26.84
C PRO A 233 -11.76 -1.23 27.84
N ALA A 234 -12.81 -0.80 28.53
CA ALA A 234 -12.71 0.16 29.62
C ALA A 234 -11.63 -0.36 30.57
N THR A 235 -10.48 0.32 30.58
CA THR A 235 -9.40 0.05 31.53
C THR A 235 -10.05 0.12 32.91
N GLY A 236 -10.01 -1.02 33.61
CA GLY A 236 -10.84 -1.29 34.77
C GLY A 236 -10.87 -0.12 35.73
N ALA A 237 -12.08 0.34 36.05
CA ALA A 237 -12.31 1.02 37.30
C ALA A 237 -11.78 0.09 38.41
N SER A 238 -10.72 0.50 39.09
CA SER A 238 -10.22 -0.20 40.28
C SER A 238 -11.40 -0.43 41.24
N PRO A 239 -11.68 -1.67 41.66
CA PRO A 239 -12.58 -1.89 42.78
C PRO A 239 -11.99 -1.20 44.00
N GLY A 240 -12.85 -0.48 44.71
CA GLY A 240 -12.49 0.54 45.68
C GLY A 240 -11.47 0.10 46.74
N ALA A 241 -10.72 1.11 47.19
CA ALA A 241 -10.01 1.09 48.45
C ALA A 241 -10.94 0.62 49.57
N THR A 242 -10.78 -0.63 49.97
CA THR A 242 -11.35 -1.13 51.22
C THR A 242 -10.30 -0.93 52.30
N ALA A 243 -10.59 0.00 53.19
CA ALA A 243 -9.80 0.26 54.38
C ALA A 243 -9.76 -0.98 55.27
N CYS A 244 -8.57 -1.55 55.48
CA CYS A 244 -8.30 -2.48 56.57
C CYS A 244 -7.36 -1.81 57.57
N ARG A 245 -7.93 -1.51 58.75
CA ARG A 245 -7.24 -1.06 59.95
C ARG A 245 -6.79 -2.29 60.76
N GLY A 246 -5.56 -2.21 61.30
CA GLY A 246 -5.04 -3.05 62.41
C GLY A 246 -4.00 -4.07 61.97
N ARG A 247 -2.94 -4.39 62.71
CA ARG A 247 -2.34 -3.89 63.96
C ARG A 247 -0.90 -4.46 64.00
N SER A 248 -0.03 -3.76 64.73
CA SER A 248 1.43 -3.81 64.91
C SER A 248 2.17 -5.15 65.14
N GLN A 249 3.44 -5.19 64.69
CA GLN A 249 4.70 -5.56 65.40
C GLN A 249 5.83 -5.65 64.35
N ALA A 250 7.13 -5.41 64.56
CA ALA A 250 7.96 -4.71 65.54
C ALA A 250 9.41 -4.73 64.97
N GLY A 251 10.22 -3.73 65.27
CA GLY A 251 11.70 -3.84 65.30
C GLY A 251 12.47 -3.36 64.06
N GLY A 252 13.30 -2.32 64.25
CA GLY A 252 14.35 -1.95 63.30
C GLY A 252 14.61 -0.45 63.26
N ASP A 253 15.52 -0.01 64.11
CA ASP A 253 15.95 1.37 64.38
C ASP A 253 16.70 2.04 63.21
N TRP A 254 16.97 3.33 63.38
CA TRP A 254 17.95 4.22 62.75
C TRP A 254 17.38 5.49 62.08
N THR A 255 17.18 6.50 62.94
CA THR A 255 17.59 7.91 62.82
C THR A 255 17.29 8.72 61.53
N ARG A 256 16.42 9.72 61.72
CA ARG A 256 16.25 10.97 60.94
C ARG A 256 17.42 11.95 61.20
N PRO A 257 17.66 13.00 60.37
CA PRO A 257 16.84 14.24 60.39
C PRO A 257 16.60 14.85 58.99
N ARG A 258 15.37 15.27 58.64
CA ARG A 258 14.77 16.61 58.78
C ARG A 258 14.99 17.49 57.52
N ALA A 259 13.85 17.93 56.96
CA ALA A 259 13.69 18.78 55.77
C ALA A 259 14.21 20.23 55.99
N PRO A 260 14.21 21.13 54.98
CA PRO A 260 12.94 21.77 54.58
C PRO A 260 12.77 22.10 53.08
N SER A 261 11.50 22.37 52.77
CA SER A 261 10.94 23.11 51.64
C SER A 261 11.73 24.33 51.17
N LEU A 262 11.46 24.79 49.93
CA LEU A 262 10.82 26.08 49.65
C LEU A 262 10.56 26.23 48.12
N ARG A 263 9.31 26.55 47.76
CA ARG A 263 9.00 27.24 46.48
C ARG A 263 9.35 28.72 46.62
N PRO A 264 9.63 29.43 45.51
CA PRO A 264 8.79 30.60 45.17
C PRO A 264 8.33 30.57 43.70
N LEU A 265 7.05 30.84 43.42
CA LEU A 265 6.47 32.13 42.99
C LEU A 265 6.82 32.51 41.55
N GLY A 266 5.79 32.57 40.71
CA GLY A 266 5.86 33.00 39.32
C GLY A 266 5.81 34.50 39.13
N VAL A 267 5.98 34.94 37.88
CA VAL A 267 5.57 36.26 37.37
C VAL A 267 5.28 36.14 35.86
N GLU A 268 4.13 36.66 35.48
CA GLU A 268 3.62 36.90 34.12
C GLU A 268 4.23 38.15 33.44
N ARG A 269 3.90 38.27 32.13
CA ARG A 269 3.99 39.43 31.20
C ARG A 269 5.24 39.44 30.31
N GLY A 270 5.17 39.77 29.02
CA GLY A 270 4.10 40.29 28.17
C GLY A 270 4.64 40.46 26.73
N TRP A 271 3.73 40.74 25.80
CA TRP A 271 3.93 40.82 24.34
C TRP A 271 4.98 41.82 23.84
N THR A 272 5.61 41.51 22.71
CA THR A 272 5.73 42.38 21.51
C THR A 272 6.11 41.52 20.28
N GLY A 273 5.58 41.87 19.10
CA GLY A 273 5.77 41.10 17.86
C GLY A 273 6.93 41.57 16.98
N ARG A 274 7.38 40.71 16.06
CA ARG A 274 7.84 41.06 14.70
C ARG A 274 8.18 39.81 13.88
N GLN A 275 8.16 40.01 12.57
CA GLN A 275 8.21 39.07 11.44
C GLN A 275 9.38 38.08 11.41
N GLY A 276 9.09 36.91 10.80
CA GLY A 276 9.97 36.21 9.85
C GLY A 276 11.14 35.41 10.40
N LYS A 277 11.05 34.06 10.36
CA LYS A 277 12.19 33.20 9.95
C LYS A 277 11.81 31.74 9.75
N VAL A 278 12.34 31.22 8.64
CA VAL A 278 12.64 29.82 8.34
C VAL A 278 13.21 29.11 9.58
N PHE A 279 12.59 28.01 10.00
CA PHE A 279 13.20 27.08 10.94
C PHE A 279 13.87 25.94 10.16
N LEU A 280 15.20 25.99 10.12
CA LEU A 280 16.02 24.78 9.98
C LEU A 280 15.69 23.89 11.19
N CYS A 281 15.22 22.67 10.93
CA CYS A 281 15.17 21.64 11.96
C CYS A 281 16.60 21.30 12.38
N ALA A 282 16.94 21.67 13.61
CA ALA A 282 18.13 21.21 14.30
C ALA A 282 18.12 19.68 14.38
N ALA A 283 19.23 19.07 13.96
CA ALA A 283 19.50 17.66 14.14
C ALA A 283 19.58 17.34 15.64
N LEU A 284 18.71 16.44 16.12
CA LEU A 284 18.88 15.79 17.42
C LEU A 284 19.62 14.45 17.22
N PRO A 285 20.52 14.09 18.16
CA PRO A 285 21.45 12.98 17.98
C PRO A 285 20.74 11.62 18.11
N VAL A 286 20.98 10.77 17.12
CA VAL A 286 20.58 9.37 17.10
C VAL A 286 21.33 8.62 18.20
N ARG A 287 20.60 8.10 19.19
CA ARG A 287 21.10 7.04 20.07
C ARG A 287 20.97 5.69 19.35
N PRO A 288 22.03 4.86 19.29
CA PRO A 288 21.91 3.52 18.72
C PRO A 288 21.11 2.64 19.68
N SER A 289 19.90 2.23 19.26
CA SER A 289 19.17 1.15 19.91
C SER A 289 19.72 -0.17 19.36
N ALA A 290 20.40 -0.92 20.22
CA ALA A 290 20.96 -2.22 19.92
C ALA A 290 19.82 -3.25 19.79
N ILE A 291 19.55 -3.69 18.56
CA ILE A 291 18.87 -4.96 18.30
C ILE A 291 19.92 -6.05 18.61
N PRO A 292 19.62 -7.06 19.44
CA PRO A 292 20.51 -8.21 19.55
C PRO A 292 20.45 -8.98 18.22
N SER A 293 21.48 -8.81 17.39
CA SER A 293 21.76 -9.71 16.29
C SER A 293 22.01 -11.09 16.89
N ASN A 294 21.09 -12.03 16.72
CA ASN A 294 21.34 -13.43 17.00
C ASN A 294 21.87 -14.08 15.72
N PRO A 295 23.20 -14.24 15.51
CA PRO A 295 23.71 -15.06 14.44
C PRO A 295 23.40 -16.51 14.80
N VAL A 296 22.41 -17.10 14.14
CA VAL A 296 22.24 -18.55 14.15
C VAL A 296 23.44 -19.13 13.40
N TRP A 297 24.37 -19.72 14.14
CA TRP A 297 25.45 -20.51 13.57
C TRP A 297 24.88 -21.87 13.20
N PHE A 298 24.76 -22.16 11.91
CA PHE A 298 24.44 -23.52 11.45
C PHE A 298 25.63 -24.42 11.76
N SER A 299 25.38 -25.60 12.35
CA SER A 299 26.42 -26.61 12.50
C SER A 299 26.85 -27.11 11.11
N GLY A 300 28.11 -27.54 10.98
CA GLY A 300 28.63 -28.08 9.71
C GLY A 300 27.77 -29.21 9.14
N ALA A 301 27.26 -30.09 10.01
CA ALA A 301 26.37 -31.17 9.61
C ALA A 301 25.03 -30.69 9.01
N MET A 302 24.52 -29.54 9.46
CA MET A 302 23.29 -28.96 8.93
C MET A 302 23.53 -28.26 7.57
N LEU A 303 24.70 -27.66 7.38
CA LEU A 303 25.13 -27.15 6.07
C LEU A 303 25.29 -28.29 5.06
N ASP A 304 25.93 -29.40 5.45
CA ASP A 304 26.09 -30.58 4.60
C ASP A 304 24.74 -31.23 4.23
N ALA A 305 23.77 -31.21 5.16
CA ALA A 305 22.42 -31.68 4.89
C ALA A 305 21.68 -30.77 3.89
N MET A 306 21.86 -29.45 3.97
CA MET A 306 21.26 -28.50 3.03
C MET A 306 21.86 -28.61 1.61
N GLU A 307 23.18 -28.82 1.49
CA GLU A 307 23.86 -29.02 0.20
C GLU A 307 23.41 -30.32 -0.50
N LYS A 308 23.05 -31.36 0.26
CA LYS A 308 22.47 -32.60 -0.29
C LYS A 308 21.06 -32.42 -0.86
N VAL A 309 20.27 -31.50 -0.31
CA VAL A 309 18.88 -31.28 -0.70
C VAL A 309 18.76 -30.20 -1.78
N SER A 310 19.73 -29.29 -1.88
CA SER A 310 19.82 -28.28 -2.94
C SER A 310 21.29 -27.97 -3.24
N PRO A 311 21.93 -28.75 -4.13
CA PRO A 311 23.33 -28.53 -4.47
C PRO A 311 23.50 -27.17 -5.16
N SER A 312 24.47 -26.41 -4.69
CA SER A 312 24.84 -25.13 -5.28
C SER A 312 25.42 -25.40 -6.66
N SER A 313 24.71 -24.99 -7.73
CA SER A 313 25.18 -25.16 -9.10
C SER A 313 26.37 -24.23 -9.37
N GLY A 314 27.57 -24.69 -9.01
CA GLY A 314 28.84 -24.10 -9.41
C GLY A 314 29.02 -24.24 -10.92
N SER A 315 29.05 -23.13 -11.63
CA SER A 315 29.41 -23.06 -13.04
C SER A 315 30.90 -23.28 -13.21
N ASP A 316 31.34 -24.55 -13.22
CA ASP A 316 32.62 -24.93 -13.82
C ASP A 316 32.44 -25.04 -15.35
N GLY A 317 33.11 -24.14 -16.08
CA GLY A 317 33.08 -24.15 -17.55
C GLY A 317 33.38 -22.81 -18.21
N GLY A 318 34.36 -22.05 -17.72
CA GLY A 318 34.94 -20.96 -18.51
C GLY A 318 36.02 -21.53 -19.45
N PRO A 319 36.00 -21.28 -20.76
CA PRO A 319 37.12 -21.67 -21.62
C PRO A 319 38.33 -20.79 -21.31
N ALA A 320 39.50 -21.44 -21.28
CA ALA A 320 40.79 -20.86 -21.03
C ALA A 320 41.08 -19.63 -21.93
N VAL A 321 41.68 -18.61 -21.32
CA VAL A 321 42.26 -17.44 -22.00
C VAL A 321 43.58 -17.87 -22.66
N PRO A 322 43.77 -17.66 -23.98
CA PRO A 322 45.11 -17.63 -24.57
C PRO A 322 45.68 -16.19 -24.60
N PRO A 323 47.02 -16.03 -24.61
CA PRO A 323 47.68 -14.76 -24.38
C PRO A 323 47.67 -13.83 -25.61
N ALA A 324 47.97 -12.56 -25.33
CA ALA A 324 47.93 -11.44 -26.26
C ALA A 324 49.03 -11.47 -27.35
N GLY A 325 48.66 -11.00 -28.55
CA GLY A 325 49.55 -10.33 -29.50
C GLY A 325 49.81 -11.07 -30.81
N GLN A 326 49.15 -10.66 -31.89
CA GLN A 326 49.77 -9.92 -33.00
C GLN A 326 48.74 -9.64 -34.12
N VAL A 327 48.84 -8.43 -34.65
CA VAL A 327 48.07 -7.89 -35.77
C VAL A 327 48.58 -8.49 -37.07
N THR A 328 47.69 -8.93 -37.95
CA THR A 328 47.98 -8.98 -39.40
C THR A 328 46.69 -8.90 -40.20
N PHE A 329 46.63 -7.92 -41.09
CA PHE A 329 45.63 -7.76 -42.14
C PHE A 329 45.85 -8.79 -43.24
N THR A 330 44.79 -9.43 -43.72
CA THR A 330 44.77 -10.01 -45.07
C THR A 330 43.37 -9.96 -45.67
N LEU A 331 43.37 -9.55 -46.94
CA LEU A 331 42.22 -9.24 -47.79
C LEU A 331 41.45 -10.49 -48.21
N ILE A 332 40.14 -10.34 -48.39
CA ILE A 332 39.29 -11.27 -49.16
C ILE A 332 39.09 -10.67 -50.56
N PRO A 333 39.49 -11.35 -51.64
CA PRO A 333 38.98 -11.04 -52.97
C PRO A 333 37.71 -11.86 -53.26
N CYS A 334 36.72 -11.14 -53.81
CA CYS A 334 35.52 -11.56 -54.56
C CYS A 334 34.69 -12.75 -54.04
#